data_AF-A0A6I9WKX4-F1
#
_entry.id   AF-A0A6I9WKX4-F1
#
_cell.length_a   1.000
_cell.length_b   1.000
_cell.length_c   1.000
_cell.angle_alpha   90.00
_cell.angle_beta   90.00
_cell.angle_gamma   90.00
#
_symmetry.space_group_name_H-M   'P 1'
#
loop_
_entity.id
_entity.type
_entity.pdbx_description
1 polymer ?
#
loop_
_entity_poly.entity_id
_entity_poly.type
_entity_poly.pdbx_seq_one_letter_code
_entity_poly.pdbx_strand_id
1 'polypeptide(L)'
;MMSVKELPVANLRQEKTWVPCIGDFGILKEFFARKRRPIWQAVQLFEAFLRGFGQIVFANNPLSGLLIIVTLGVVSPGTLALSAATAGLGLVLSVLIREPDDIVDNGLSVYNPLLVGAMSYSLIPEIYGGFDSFSLLLVLLATIISVYLSRSLRSDKFSCTTWPFNLAEFALIFALSTQNGMDMVATSAEPMFAMHNATSETTTTTTTTTTTTNGAGFYEQNTTNVYIDWGKVVRGSVVSASQLFAVDNVMVGSIMYLASLIYSPTTAAFSFFGAFCGTFAGLELGADRHTAYSGLWGYNSFLTGAALGGNLLVLNGQTAAAAIMAIIYTPLLQYALHSVFGKLPVLTLPFVIAASLFLKLSDGKEDPTFPWPVSITFPEKERHRYLARRATFREEREDAVEEINLVSSDEMGPISSNN
;
A
#
# COMPACT_ATOMS: atom_id res chain seq x y z
N MET A 1 20.43 45.07 28.23
CA MET A 1 19.04 44.97 27.70
C MET A 1 19.11 45.01 26.18
N MET A 2 19.32 43.86 25.54
CA MET A 2 19.13 43.69 24.10
C MET A 2 18.01 42.66 23.94
N SER A 3 16.94 43.09 23.29
CA SER A 3 15.74 42.29 23.04
C SER A 3 16.10 41.13 22.11
N VAL A 4 16.22 39.94 22.67
CA VAL A 4 16.19 38.70 21.91
C VAL A 4 14.77 38.57 21.36
N LYS A 5 14.66 38.56 20.04
CA LYS A 5 13.41 38.25 19.34
C LYS A 5 13.02 36.81 19.69
N GLU A 6 12.18 36.64 20.71
CA GLU A 6 11.36 35.44 20.84
C GLU A 6 10.37 35.41 19.67
N LEU A 7 10.66 34.65 18.60
CA LEU A 7 9.69 34.02 17.68
C LEU A 7 10.47 33.32 16.55
N PRO A 8 10.39 31.97 16.47
CA PRO A 8 9.22 31.29 15.88
C PRO A 8 8.76 30.01 16.62
N VAL A 9 9.18 29.77 17.86
CA VAL A 9 8.86 28.51 18.58
C VAL A 9 7.49 28.55 19.27
N ALA A 10 7.02 29.73 19.68
CA ALA A 10 5.69 29.90 20.26
C ALA A 10 4.54 29.46 19.31
N ASN A 11 4.75 29.55 17.99
CA ASN A 11 3.77 29.09 17.00
C ASN A 11 3.74 27.57 16.78
N LEU A 12 4.80 26.84 17.16
CA LEU A 12 4.83 25.38 17.14
C LEU A 12 4.27 24.75 18.42
N ARG A 13 4.16 25.55 19.49
CA ARG A 13 3.64 25.14 20.80
C ARG A 13 2.11 25.23 20.92
N GLN A 14 1.43 25.87 19.96
CA GLN A 14 -0.02 25.72 19.82
C GLN A 14 -0.31 24.29 19.35
N GLU A 15 -0.99 23.49 20.16
CA GLU A 15 -1.55 22.21 19.73
C GLU A 15 -2.42 22.46 18.50
N LYS A 16 -1.92 22.11 17.31
CA LYS A 16 -2.65 22.25 16.07
C LYS A 16 -3.96 21.47 16.22
N THR A 17 -5.08 22.18 16.19
CA THR A 17 -6.42 21.58 16.25
C THR A 17 -6.72 20.95 14.90
N TRP A 18 -6.78 19.62 14.88
CA TRP A 18 -7.13 18.87 13.68
C TRP A 18 -8.65 18.80 13.53
N VAL A 19 -9.12 18.82 12.28
CA VAL A 19 -10.56 18.65 12.01
C VAL A 19 -10.99 17.28 12.55
N PRO A 20 -12.04 17.18 13.37
CA PRO A 20 -12.18 16.02 14.24
C PRO A 20 -12.51 14.69 13.57
N CYS A 21 -13.13 14.74 12.38
CA CYS A 21 -13.49 13.57 11.58
C CYS A 21 -12.46 13.23 10.48
N ILE A 22 -11.45 14.10 10.30
CA ILE A 22 -10.32 13.91 9.37
C ILE A 22 -9.20 13.17 10.12
N GLY A 23 -8.26 12.56 9.38
CA GLY A 23 -7.18 11.81 10.00
C GLY A 23 -7.71 10.54 10.66
N ASP A 24 -7.25 10.27 11.87
CA ASP A 24 -7.57 9.04 12.60
C ASP A 24 -8.92 9.06 13.34
N PHE A 25 -9.75 10.09 13.09
CA PHE A 25 -11.05 10.33 13.74
C PHE A 25 -10.91 10.38 15.27
N GLY A 26 -10.05 11.29 15.75
CA GLY A 26 -9.65 11.38 17.16
C GLY A 26 -10.79 11.53 18.16
N ILE A 27 -11.86 12.28 17.83
CA ILE A 27 -13.03 12.43 18.73
C ILE A 27 -13.69 11.08 19.01
N LEU A 28 -13.80 10.22 18.01
CA LEU A 28 -14.46 8.93 18.17
C LEU A 28 -13.62 8.01 19.06
N LYS A 29 -12.29 8.01 18.87
CA LYS A 29 -11.36 7.31 19.77
C LYS A 29 -11.47 7.80 21.21
N GLU A 30 -11.51 9.12 21.43
CA GLU A 30 -11.64 9.70 22.76
C GLU A 30 -13.00 9.37 23.40
N PHE A 31 -14.07 9.39 22.61
CA PHE A 31 -15.40 9.00 23.05
C PHE A 31 -15.40 7.56 23.57
N PHE A 32 -14.81 6.62 22.82
CA PHE A 32 -14.76 5.21 23.20
C PHE A 32 -13.84 4.92 24.37
N ALA A 33 -12.72 5.64 24.52
CA ALA A 33 -11.83 5.51 25.67
C ALA A 33 -12.54 5.74 27.02
N ARG A 34 -13.64 6.51 27.01
CA ARG A 34 -14.44 6.83 28.20
C ARG A 34 -15.56 5.82 28.48
N LYS A 35 -15.78 4.82 27.63
CA LYS A 35 -16.91 3.88 27.72
C LYS A 35 -16.44 2.48 28.11
N ARG A 36 -16.97 1.96 29.23
CA ARG A 36 -16.62 0.62 29.78
C ARG A 36 -17.72 -0.44 29.71
N ARG A 37 -18.93 -0.11 29.21
CA ARG A 37 -20.05 -1.08 29.14
C ARG A 37 -19.87 -2.03 27.95
N PRO A 38 -20.30 -3.30 28.04
CA PRO A 38 -20.07 -4.30 26.99
C PRO A 38 -20.71 -3.96 25.64
N ILE A 39 -21.83 -3.23 25.65
CA ILE A 39 -22.44 -2.74 24.39
C ILE A 39 -21.48 -1.86 23.58
N TRP A 40 -20.61 -1.10 24.26
CA TRP A 40 -19.63 -0.25 23.59
C TRP A 40 -18.47 -1.04 23.01
N GLN A 41 -18.17 -2.23 23.55
CA GLN A 41 -17.17 -3.12 22.96
C GLN A 41 -17.64 -3.64 21.59
N ALA A 42 -18.93 -4.00 21.47
CA ALA A 42 -19.50 -4.39 20.18
C ALA A 42 -19.44 -3.25 19.15
N VAL A 43 -19.71 -2.01 19.58
CA VAL A 43 -19.61 -0.83 18.71
C VAL A 43 -18.15 -0.53 18.33
N GLN A 44 -17.19 -0.68 19.26
CA GLN A 44 -15.76 -0.54 18.99
C GLN A 44 -15.27 -1.60 17.99
N LEU A 45 -15.72 -2.85 18.11
CA LEU A 45 -15.40 -3.89 17.13
C LEU A 45 -15.99 -3.58 15.75
N PHE A 46 -17.21 -3.03 15.70
CA PHE A 46 -17.77 -2.55 14.43
C PHE A 46 -16.97 -1.38 13.85
N GLU A 47 -16.53 -0.43 14.67
CA GLU A 47 -15.63 0.65 14.24
C GLU A 47 -14.28 0.11 13.72
N ALA A 48 -13.67 -0.84 14.44
CA ALA A 48 -12.45 -1.52 14.02
C ALA A 48 -12.62 -2.23 12.66
N PHE A 49 -13.77 -2.86 12.44
CA PHE A 49 -14.15 -3.45 11.16
C PHE A 49 -14.21 -2.40 10.05
N LEU A 50 -14.87 -1.25 10.30
CA LEU A 50 -14.89 -0.13 9.34
C LEU A 50 -13.49 0.40 9.05
N ARG A 51 -12.68 0.66 10.09
CA ARG A 51 -11.27 1.08 9.93
C ARG A 51 -10.49 0.07 9.08
N GLY A 52 -10.75 -1.22 9.26
CA GLY A 52 -10.18 -2.30 8.46
C GLY A 52 -10.36 -2.15 6.94
N PHE A 53 -11.54 -1.72 6.49
CA PHE A 53 -11.75 -1.40 5.07
C PHE A 53 -10.96 -0.16 4.62
N GLY A 54 -10.82 0.84 5.50
CA GLY A 54 -9.97 2.01 5.24
C GLY A 54 -8.47 1.66 5.14
N GLN A 55 -8.00 0.70 5.93
CA GLN A 55 -6.59 0.28 5.96
C GLN A 55 -6.07 -0.24 4.61
N ILE A 56 -6.95 -0.69 3.71
CA ILE A 56 -6.60 -1.10 2.35
C ILE A 56 -5.90 0.02 1.57
N VAL A 57 -6.25 1.28 1.85
CA VAL A 57 -5.60 2.48 1.29
C VAL A 57 -4.76 3.24 2.31
N PHE A 58 -4.30 2.55 3.37
CA PHE A 58 -3.59 3.12 4.52
C PHE A 58 -4.40 4.17 5.31
N ALA A 59 -5.73 4.19 5.15
CA ALA A 59 -6.61 5.15 5.82
C ALA A 59 -7.16 4.56 7.12
N ASN A 60 -6.57 4.93 8.25
CA ASN A 60 -7.09 4.58 9.57
C ASN A 60 -8.29 5.45 9.97
N ASN A 61 -9.38 5.39 9.22
CA ASN A 61 -10.57 6.21 9.44
C ASN A 61 -11.86 5.40 9.15
N PRO A 62 -12.80 5.31 10.10
CA PRO A 62 -14.03 4.52 9.91
C PRO A 62 -14.98 5.12 8.85
N LEU A 63 -14.96 6.44 8.64
CA LEU A 63 -15.73 7.07 7.56
C LEU A 63 -15.15 6.69 6.19
N SER A 64 -13.83 6.70 6.06
CA SER A 64 -13.13 6.22 4.85
C SER A 64 -13.50 4.77 4.54
N GLY A 65 -13.48 3.89 5.55
CA GLY A 65 -13.91 2.50 5.39
C GLY A 65 -15.39 2.34 5.03
N LEU A 66 -16.27 3.13 5.64
CA LEU A 66 -17.71 3.13 5.33
C LEU A 66 -17.96 3.52 3.87
N LEU A 67 -17.28 4.55 3.36
CA LEU A 67 -17.39 4.96 1.95
C LEU A 67 -16.98 3.83 0.98
N ILE A 68 -15.91 3.10 1.32
CA ILE A 68 -15.44 1.95 0.55
C ILE A 68 -16.48 0.84 0.56
N ILE A 69 -17.02 0.48 1.74
CA ILE A 69 -18.05 -0.56 1.89
C ILE A 69 -19.30 -0.23 1.07
N VAL A 70 -19.84 0.99 1.20
CA VAL A 70 -21.05 1.41 0.47
C VAL A 70 -20.83 1.33 -1.03
N THR A 71 -19.68 1.80 -1.51
CA THR A 71 -19.36 1.82 -2.94
C THR A 71 -19.17 0.41 -3.50
N LEU A 72 -18.46 -0.47 -2.78
CA LEU A 72 -18.33 -1.87 -3.17
C LEU A 72 -19.68 -2.60 -3.14
N GLY A 73 -20.55 -2.30 -2.18
CA GLY A 73 -21.89 -2.90 -2.11
C GLY A 73 -22.76 -2.56 -3.31
N VAL A 74 -22.58 -1.37 -3.89
CA VAL A 74 -23.27 -0.95 -5.12
C VAL A 74 -22.62 -1.53 -6.38
N VAL A 75 -21.28 -1.56 -6.44
CA VAL A 75 -20.55 -1.91 -7.68
C VAL A 75 -20.25 -3.41 -7.80
N SER A 76 -19.80 -4.05 -6.73
CA SER A 76 -19.47 -5.48 -6.70
C SER A 76 -19.89 -6.09 -5.34
N PRO A 77 -21.20 -6.36 -5.16
CA PRO A 77 -21.72 -6.88 -3.89
C PRO A 77 -21.12 -8.24 -3.52
N GLY A 78 -20.73 -9.05 -4.50
CA GLY A 78 -20.06 -10.33 -4.26
C GLY A 78 -18.65 -10.17 -3.67
N THR A 79 -17.83 -9.27 -4.23
CA THR A 79 -16.53 -8.91 -3.65
C THR A 79 -16.72 -8.37 -2.23
N LEU A 80 -17.67 -7.45 -2.02
CA LEU A 80 -17.97 -6.94 -0.67
C LEU A 80 -18.35 -8.07 0.28
N ALA A 81 -19.25 -8.97 -0.11
CA ALA A 81 -19.75 -10.02 0.75
C ALA A 81 -18.63 -10.95 1.22
N LEU A 82 -17.77 -11.42 0.31
CA LEU A 82 -16.67 -12.30 0.66
C LEU A 82 -15.59 -11.57 1.47
N SER A 83 -15.22 -10.35 1.06
CA SER A 83 -14.28 -9.50 1.83
C SER A 83 -14.79 -9.20 3.23
N ALA A 84 -16.08 -8.89 3.40
CA ALA A 84 -16.68 -8.61 4.70
C ALA A 84 -16.74 -9.86 5.58
N ALA A 85 -17.01 -11.03 5.00
CA ALA A 85 -17.02 -12.30 5.72
C ALA A 85 -15.62 -12.65 6.24
N THR A 86 -14.59 -12.59 5.40
CA THR A 86 -13.21 -12.89 5.81
C THR A 86 -12.65 -11.82 6.75
N ALA A 87 -12.97 -10.54 6.53
CA ALA A 87 -12.65 -9.43 7.45
C ALA A 87 -13.25 -9.64 8.84
N GLY A 88 -14.54 -9.99 8.90
CA GLY A 88 -15.26 -10.22 10.15
C GLY A 88 -14.72 -11.42 10.91
N LEU A 89 -14.45 -12.53 10.19
CA LEU A 89 -13.79 -13.70 10.75
C LEU A 89 -12.39 -13.34 11.28
N GLY A 90 -11.61 -12.59 10.50
CA GLY A 90 -10.27 -12.14 10.88
C GLY A 90 -10.26 -11.30 12.16
N LEU A 91 -11.24 -10.41 12.30
CA LEU A 91 -11.43 -9.61 13.50
C LEU A 91 -11.78 -10.49 14.72
N VAL A 92 -12.74 -11.41 14.56
CA VAL A 92 -13.13 -12.35 15.64
C VAL A 92 -11.95 -13.22 16.07
N LEU A 93 -11.18 -13.76 15.11
CA LEU A 93 -10.00 -14.56 15.39
C LEU A 93 -8.93 -13.74 16.12
N SER A 94 -8.76 -12.47 15.76
CA SER A 94 -7.80 -11.57 16.39
C SER A 94 -8.15 -11.28 17.85
N VAL A 95 -9.45 -11.10 18.15
CA VAL A 95 -9.94 -11.01 19.54
C VAL A 95 -9.71 -12.33 20.29
N LEU A 96 -9.98 -13.47 19.65
CA LEU A 96 -9.83 -14.81 20.24
C LEU A 96 -8.38 -15.12 20.62
N ILE A 97 -7.42 -14.77 19.76
CA ILE A 97 -5.98 -14.96 20.02
C ILE A 97 -5.37 -13.85 20.88
N ARG A 98 -6.19 -12.90 21.36
CA ARG A 98 -5.79 -11.76 22.18
C ARG A 98 -4.70 -10.93 21.50
N GLU A 99 -5.01 -10.41 20.32
CA GLU A 99 -4.21 -9.35 19.70
C GLU A 99 -4.19 -8.09 20.58
N PRO A 100 -3.10 -7.31 20.56
CA PRO A 100 -3.04 -6.02 21.26
C PRO A 100 -4.18 -5.07 20.84
N ASP A 101 -4.74 -4.33 21.80
CA ASP A 101 -5.89 -3.44 21.58
C ASP A 101 -5.58 -2.37 20.50
N ASP A 102 -4.35 -1.85 20.46
CA ASP A 102 -3.93 -0.87 19.45
C ASP A 102 -3.94 -1.43 18.01
N ILE A 103 -3.82 -2.73 17.84
CA ILE A 103 -3.89 -3.39 16.53
C ILE A 103 -5.36 -3.58 16.13
N VAL A 104 -6.18 -4.04 17.06
CA VAL A 104 -7.61 -4.29 16.84
C VAL A 104 -8.35 -2.98 16.63
N ASP A 105 -8.20 -2.01 17.53
CA ASP A 105 -8.92 -0.73 17.52
C ASP A 105 -8.60 0.12 16.28
N ASN A 106 -7.40 -0.03 15.71
CA ASN A 106 -7.01 0.65 14.47
C ASN A 106 -7.35 -0.18 13.20
N GLY A 107 -8.02 -1.33 13.33
CA GLY A 107 -8.42 -2.17 12.20
C GLY A 107 -7.27 -2.88 11.48
N LEU A 108 -6.08 -2.95 12.08
CA LEU A 108 -4.88 -3.53 11.46
C LEU A 108 -4.93 -5.06 11.36
N SER A 109 -5.77 -5.71 12.17
CA SER A 109 -6.04 -7.15 12.06
C SER A 109 -6.99 -7.53 10.92
N VAL A 110 -7.69 -6.55 10.34
CA VAL A 110 -8.84 -6.80 9.45
C VAL A 110 -8.44 -6.86 7.99
N TYR A 111 -7.50 -6.01 7.55
CA TYR A 111 -7.25 -5.79 6.13
C TYR A 111 -6.59 -6.98 5.41
N ASN A 112 -5.71 -7.75 6.07
CA ASN A 112 -5.10 -8.94 5.47
C ASN A 112 -6.16 -10.02 5.17
N PRO A 113 -6.99 -10.44 6.15
CA PRO A 113 -8.15 -11.29 5.92
C PRO A 113 -9.12 -10.74 4.86
N LEU A 114 -9.39 -9.44 4.88
CA LEU A 114 -10.25 -8.76 3.91
C LEU A 114 -9.75 -8.95 2.47
N LEU A 115 -8.44 -8.78 2.25
CA LEU A 115 -7.80 -8.95 0.94
C LEU A 115 -7.86 -10.40 0.44
N VAL A 116 -7.75 -11.39 1.34
CA VAL A 116 -7.99 -12.80 0.99
C VAL A 116 -9.37 -12.94 0.36
N GLY A 117 -10.41 -12.45 1.03
CA GLY A 117 -11.78 -12.50 0.49
C GLY A 117 -11.95 -11.71 -0.82
N ALA A 118 -11.31 -10.55 -0.94
CA ALA A 118 -11.40 -9.72 -2.16
C ALA A 118 -10.78 -10.42 -3.38
N MET A 119 -9.57 -10.95 -3.23
CA MET A 119 -8.85 -11.62 -4.31
C MET A 119 -9.46 -12.98 -4.63
N SER A 120 -9.80 -13.76 -3.60
CA SER A 120 -10.43 -15.08 -3.77
C SER A 120 -11.72 -14.99 -4.58
N TYR A 121 -12.54 -13.94 -4.38
CA TYR A 121 -13.77 -13.74 -5.15
C TYR A 121 -13.53 -13.69 -6.66
N SER A 122 -12.45 -13.04 -7.07
CA SER A 122 -12.12 -12.81 -8.49
C SER A 122 -11.29 -13.96 -9.07
N LEU A 123 -10.35 -14.51 -8.29
CA LEU A 123 -9.37 -15.49 -8.77
C LEU A 123 -9.87 -16.93 -8.77
N ILE A 124 -10.72 -17.33 -7.80
CA ILE A 124 -11.21 -18.72 -7.73
C ILE A 124 -11.99 -19.11 -8.98
N PRO A 125 -12.95 -18.31 -9.48
CA PRO A 125 -13.63 -18.57 -10.75
C PRO A 125 -12.70 -18.78 -11.95
N GLU A 126 -11.59 -18.06 -11.99
CA GLU A 126 -10.63 -18.12 -13.10
C GLU A 126 -9.69 -19.34 -13.02
N ILE A 127 -9.31 -19.75 -11.81
CA ILE A 127 -8.29 -20.79 -11.57
C ILE A 127 -8.93 -22.16 -11.32
N TYR A 128 -9.97 -22.18 -10.50
CA TYR A 128 -10.63 -23.40 -10.02
C TYR A 128 -11.98 -23.65 -10.68
N GLY A 129 -12.65 -22.59 -11.13
CA GLY A 129 -14.05 -22.63 -11.55
C GLY A 129 -14.98 -22.16 -10.43
N GLY A 130 -16.25 -22.58 -10.47
CA GLY A 130 -17.27 -22.09 -9.54
C GLY A 130 -16.95 -22.35 -8.06
N PHE A 131 -17.51 -21.50 -7.18
CA PHE A 131 -17.45 -21.71 -5.73
C PHE A 131 -18.20 -22.97 -5.32
N ASP A 132 -17.56 -23.77 -4.48
CA ASP A 132 -18.07 -25.00 -3.90
C ASP A 132 -17.61 -25.13 -2.43
N SER A 133 -18.01 -26.20 -1.75
CA SER A 133 -17.65 -26.40 -0.34
C SER A 133 -16.13 -26.50 -0.11
N PHE A 134 -15.38 -27.00 -1.09
CA PHE A 134 -13.94 -27.20 -0.97
C PHE A 134 -13.18 -25.87 -1.11
N SER A 135 -13.46 -25.09 -2.13
CA SER A 135 -12.91 -23.74 -2.31
C SER A 135 -13.26 -22.83 -1.13
N LEU A 136 -14.49 -22.88 -0.61
CA LEU A 136 -14.87 -22.13 0.59
C LEU A 136 -14.10 -22.58 1.85
N LEU A 137 -13.84 -23.88 1.99
CA LEU A 137 -12.99 -24.39 3.08
C LEU A 137 -11.56 -23.87 2.97
N LEU A 138 -11.00 -23.80 1.75
CA LEU A 138 -9.66 -23.26 1.56
C LEU A 138 -9.59 -21.74 1.78
N VAL A 139 -10.62 -20.98 1.40
CA VAL A 139 -10.73 -19.54 1.74
C VAL A 139 -10.78 -19.34 3.25
N LEU A 140 -11.54 -20.17 3.97
CA LEU A 140 -11.57 -20.17 5.43
C LEU A 140 -10.17 -20.42 6.01
N LEU A 141 -9.46 -21.43 5.50
CA LEU A 141 -8.11 -21.76 5.95
C LEU A 141 -7.11 -20.64 5.64
N ALA A 142 -7.16 -20.07 4.44
CA ALA A 142 -6.32 -18.93 4.04
C ALA A 142 -6.57 -17.71 4.93
N THR A 143 -7.84 -17.47 5.28
CA THR A 143 -8.22 -16.40 6.23
C THR A 143 -7.56 -16.64 7.59
N ILE A 144 -7.67 -17.85 8.15
CA ILE A 144 -7.04 -18.22 9.43
C ILE A 144 -5.51 -18.04 9.33
N ILE A 145 -4.88 -18.59 8.29
CA ILE A 145 -3.43 -18.48 8.07
C ILE A 145 -3.01 -17.01 8.03
N SER A 146 -3.73 -16.14 7.32
CA SER A 146 -3.39 -14.73 7.21
C SER A 146 -3.38 -14.02 8.58
N VAL A 147 -4.27 -14.38 9.50
CA VAL A 147 -4.31 -13.82 10.87
C VAL A 147 -3.11 -14.29 11.69
N TYR A 148 -2.86 -15.59 11.73
CA TYR A 148 -1.73 -16.15 12.49
C TYR A 148 -0.38 -15.66 11.95
N LEU A 149 -0.27 -15.54 10.63
CA LEU A 149 0.93 -15.04 9.97
C LEU A 149 1.11 -13.53 10.23
N SER A 150 0.02 -12.75 10.31
CA SER A 150 0.08 -11.34 10.72
C SER A 150 0.65 -11.17 12.12
N ARG A 151 0.29 -12.05 13.07
CA ARG A 151 0.85 -12.06 14.42
C ARG A 151 2.31 -12.52 14.43
N SER A 152 2.63 -13.59 13.69
CA SER A 152 3.95 -14.20 13.66
C SER A 152 5.02 -13.31 13.01
N LEU A 153 4.66 -12.63 11.90
CA LEU A 153 5.57 -11.73 11.18
C LEU A 153 5.69 -10.35 11.83
N ARG A 154 4.84 -10.01 12.81
CA ARG A 154 4.91 -8.70 13.44
C ARG A 154 6.15 -8.62 14.32
N SER A 155 6.95 -7.60 14.07
CA SER A 155 8.07 -7.23 14.91
C SER A 155 8.04 -5.72 15.10
N ASP A 156 8.58 -5.24 16.22
CA ASP A 156 8.79 -3.81 16.46
C ASP A 156 9.60 -3.15 15.34
N LYS A 157 10.40 -3.93 14.60
CA LYS A 157 11.23 -3.46 13.48
C LYS A 157 10.66 -3.70 12.08
N PHE A 158 9.58 -4.46 11.97
CA PHE A 158 9.08 -4.94 10.68
C PHE A 158 7.56 -4.80 10.62
N SER A 159 7.10 -3.86 9.80
CA SER A 159 5.69 -3.77 9.43
C SER A 159 5.38 -4.90 8.46
N CYS A 160 4.55 -5.85 8.91
CA CYS A 160 4.19 -7.01 8.09
C CYS A 160 3.37 -6.63 6.84
N THR A 161 2.77 -5.42 6.81
CA THR A 161 1.95 -4.91 5.68
C THR A 161 1.07 -6.01 5.08
N THR A 162 1.19 -6.32 3.79
CA THR A 162 0.39 -7.34 3.12
C THR A 162 1.12 -8.67 2.92
N TRP A 163 2.25 -8.92 3.59
CA TRP A 163 2.91 -10.24 3.58
C TRP A 163 1.96 -11.38 3.98
N PRO A 164 1.15 -11.23 5.05
CA PRO A 164 0.26 -12.29 5.47
C PRO A 164 -0.79 -12.65 4.43
N PHE A 165 -1.39 -11.64 3.79
CA PHE A 165 -2.30 -11.81 2.66
C PHE A 165 -1.63 -12.52 1.49
N ASN A 166 -0.48 -12.04 1.00
CA ASN A 166 0.17 -12.62 -0.18
C ASN A 166 0.49 -14.10 0.04
N LEU A 167 1.09 -14.44 1.19
CA LEU A 167 1.48 -15.82 1.49
C LEU A 167 0.26 -16.75 1.65
N ALA A 168 -0.81 -16.27 2.29
CA ALA A 168 -2.05 -17.04 2.40
C ALA A 168 -2.74 -17.24 1.05
N GLU A 169 -2.81 -16.20 0.22
CA GLU A 169 -3.45 -16.25 -1.10
C GLU A 169 -2.64 -17.11 -2.07
N PHE A 170 -1.31 -17.07 -2.06
CA PHE A 170 -0.50 -17.99 -2.86
C PHE A 170 -0.68 -19.45 -2.44
N ALA A 171 -0.76 -19.73 -1.13
CA ALA A 171 -1.04 -21.07 -0.66
C ALA A 171 -2.42 -21.58 -1.14
N LEU A 172 -3.43 -20.69 -1.13
CA LEU A 172 -4.75 -20.96 -1.67
C LEU A 172 -4.72 -21.23 -3.18
N ILE A 173 -4.12 -20.33 -3.95
CA ILE A 173 -3.99 -20.45 -5.41
C ILE A 173 -3.29 -21.76 -5.78
N PHE A 174 -2.18 -22.09 -5.09
CA PHE A 174 -1.45 -23.32 -5.32
C PHE A 174 -2.29 -24.56 -4.99
N ALA A 175 -2.99 -24.56 -3.85
CA ALA A 175 -3.87 -25.66 -3.45
C ALA A 175 -5.00 -25.90 -4.46
N LEU A 176 -5.61 -24.84 -4.99
CA LEU A 176 -6.66 -24.94 -6.00
C LEU A 176 -6.13 -25.34 -7.38
N SER A 177 -4.99 -24.79 -7.79
CA SER A 177 -4.39 -25.06 -9.10
C SER A 177 -3.95 -26.53 -9.25
N THR A 178 -3.56 -27.19 -8.16
CA THR A 178 -3.16 -28.61 -8.18
C THR A 178 -4.33 -29.56 -8.41
N GLN A 179 -5.56 -29.16 -8.08
CA GLN A 179 -6.76 -29.99 -8.22
C GLN A 179 -7.34 -30.00 -9.65
N ASN A 180 -7.21 -28.90 -10.39
CA ASN A 180 -7.74 -28.78 -11.76
C ASN A 180 -6.88 -29.43 -12.85
N GLY A 181 -5.83 -30.17 -12.49
CA GLY A 181 -4.97 -30.84 -13.46
C GLY A 181 -4.05 -29.85 -14.18
N MET A 182 -2.90 -29.56 -13.59
CA MET A 182 -1.59 -29.32 -14.20
C MET A 182 -1.42 -28.42 -15.45
N ASP A 183 -2.39 -27.63 -15.92
CA ASP A 183 -2.17 -26.76 -17.09
C ASP A 183 -1.78 -25.33 -16.71
N MET A 184 -2.25 -24.77 -15.58
CA MET A 184 -1.99 -23.35 -15.27
C MET A 184 -0.59 -23.08 -14.70
N VAL A 185 -0.08 -23.95 -13.83
CA VAL A 185 1.26 -23.83 -13.20
C VAL A 185 2.37 -24.44 -14.07
N ALA A 186 2.05 -25.45 -14.90
CA ALA A 186 3.03 -26.01 -15.84
C ALA A 186 3.29 -25.04 -17.02
N THR A 187 2.26 -24.33 -17.49
CA THR A 187 2.43 -23.34 -18.58
C THR A 187 3.20 -22.08 -18.15
N SER A 188 3.28 -21.77 -16.85
CA SER A 188 4.12 -20.67 -16.34
C SER A 188 5.62 -21.00 -16.29
N ALA A 189 6.01 -22.26 -16.52
CA ALA A 189 7.41 -22.71 -16.48
C ALA A 189 8.11 -22.72 -17.85
N GLU A 190 7.40 -22.37 -18.95
CA GLU A 190 8.04 -22.13 -20.24
C GLU A 190 8.95 -20.88 -20.13
N PRO A 191 10.28 -21.01 -20.29
CA PRO A 191 11.17 -19.87 -20.13
C PRO A 191 10.90 -18.85 -21.23
N MET A 192 10.53 -17.62 -20.82
CA MET A 192 10.35 -16.45 -21.68
C MET A 192 11.68 -15.91 -22.29
N PHE A 193 12.72 -16.76 -22.34
CA PHE A 193 14.01 -16.51 -22.99
C PHE A 193 14.20 -17.38 -24.23
N ALA A 194 13.12 -17.87 -24.85
CA ALA A 194 13.18 -18.39 -26.21
C ALA A 194 13.40 -17.23 -27.19
N MET A 195 14.68 -16.90 -27.43
CA MET A 195 15.13 -16.07 -28.53
C MET A 195 14.60 -16.67 -29.83
N HIS A 196 13.61 -16.04 -30.46
CA HIS A 196 13.25 -16.33 -31.85
C HIS A 196 14.42 -15.91 -32.73
N ASN A 197 15.35 -16.82 -32.99
CA ASN A 197 16.31 -16.64 -34.06
C ASN A 197 15.53 -16.60 -35.38
N ALA A 198 15.53 -15.43 -36.01
CA ALA A 198 15.10 -15.24 -37.38
C ALA A 198 16.09 -15.99 -38.29
N THR A 199 15.81 -17.25 -38.59
CA THR A 199 16.45 -17.96 -39.69
C THR A 199 15.45 -18.03 -40.82
N SER A 200 15.67 -17.19 -41.84
CA SER A 200 14.97 -17.27 -43.11
C SER A 200 15.26 -18.63 -43.75
N GLU A 201 14.26 -19.49 -43.85
CA GLU A 201 14.31 -20.62 -44.79
C GLU A 201 13.25 -20.43 -45.87
N THR A 202 13.77 -19.95 -47.01
CA THR A 202 13.10 -19.96 -48.30
C THR A 202 12.96 -21.42 -48.72
N THR A 203 11.76 -21.98 -48.72
CA THR A 203 11.47 -23.20 -49.49
C THR A 203 10.26 -22.97 -50.39
N THR A 204 10.58 -22.70 -51.64
CA THR A 204 9.76 -22.80 -52.84
C THR A 204 9.10 -24.17 -52.94
N THR A 205 7.76 -24.21 -52.95
CA THR A 205 7.02 -25.27 -53.65
C THR A 205 5.80 -24.69 -54.34
N THR A 206 5.89 -24.66 -55.67
CA THR A 206 4.88 -24.26 -56.64
C THR A 206 3.77 -25.31 -56.73
N THR A 207 2.51 -24.95 -56.44
CA THR A 207 1.36 -25.55 -57.14
C THR A 207 0.21 -24.55 -57.24
N THR A 208 -0.16 -24.27 -58.49
CA THR A 208 -1.18 -23.33 -58.95
C THR A 208 -2.59 -23.90 -58.81
N THR A 209 -3.52 -23.21 -58.13
CA THR A 209 -4.92 -23.07 -58.58
C THR A 209 -5.61 -21.86 -57.92
N THR A 210 -6.13 -20.98 -58.78
CA THR A 210 -7.05 -19.84 -58.59
C THR A 210 -8.31 -20.22 -57.77
N THR A 211 -8.98 -19.40 -56.94
CA THR A 211 -9.56 -18.07 -57.23
C THR A 211 -10.13 -17.43 -55.93
N THR A 212 -9.86 -16.13 -55.72
CA THR A 212 -10.68 -15.06 -55.10
C THR A 212 -11.13 -15.05 -53.61
N THR A 213 -10.85 -13.86 -53.03
CA THR A 213 -11.52 -13.12 -51.93
C THR A 213 -11.10 -13.34 -50.46
N ASN A 214 -10.14 -12.49 -50.07
CA ASN A 214 -10.12 -11.60 -48.89
C ASN A 214 -10.31 -12.20 -47.49
N GLY A 215 -9.19 -12.35 -46.77
CA GLY A 215 -9.19 -12.55 -45.30
C GLY A 215 -7.88 -13.07 -44.70
N ALA A 216 -6.71 -12.64 -45.16
CA ALA A 216 -5.44 -12.85 -44.45
C ALA A 216 -5.37 -11.82 -43.30
N GLY A 217 -5.23 -12.24 -42.04
CA GLY A 217 -3.94 -12.66 -41.49
C GLY A 217 -3.32 -11.46 -40.76
N PHE A 218 -3.79 -11.19 -39.54
CA PHE A 218 -3.27 -10.10 -38.70
C PHE A 218 -2.03 -10.55 -37.93
N TYR A 219 -0.86 -10.40 -38.55
CA TYR A 219 0.38 -10.09 -37.83
C TYR A 219 1.11 -8.99 -38.58
N GLU A 220 1.82 -8.15 -37.82
CA GLU A 220 2.51 -6.91 -38.21
C GLU A 220 1.62 -5.67 -38.38
N GLN A 221 1.13 -5.16 -37.23
CA GLN A 221 0.84 -3.73 -37.15
C GLN A 221 2.14 -2.97 -36.87
N ASN A 222 2.77 -2.60 -37.98
CA ASN A 222 3.64 -1.47 -38.23
C ASN A 222 3.86 -0.50 -37.06
N THR A 223 5.13 -0.21 -36.79
CA THR A 223 5.65 0.90 -35.99
C THR A 223 5.17 2.25 -36.55
N THR A 224 3.97 2.67 -36.15
CA THR A 224 3.47 4.03 -36.39
C THR A 224 3.26 4.71 -35.04
N ASN A 225 4.14 5.65 -34.68
CA ASN A 225 4.03 6.62 -33.58
C ASN A 225 3.06 6.20 -32.46
N VAL A 226 3.58 5.48 -31.45
CA VAL A 226 2.81 5.09 -30.27
C VAL A 226 2.41 6.35 -29.51
N TYR A 227 1.21 6.86 -29.78
CA TYR A 227 0.65 7.96 -29.05
C TYR A 227 0.21 7.47 -27.67
N ILE A 228 0.85 7.99 -26.62
CA ILE A 228 0.41 7.77 -25.24
C ILE A 228 -0.88 8.56 -25.05
N ASP A 229 -1.98 7.85 -24.78
CA ASP A 229 -3.24 8.47 -24.42
C ASP A 229 -3.18 8.88 -22.94
N TRP A 230 -2.81 10.13 -22.69
CA TRP A 230 -2.72 10.70 -21.35
C TRP A 230 -4.05 10.63 -20.57
N GLY A 231 -5.19 10.68 -21.25
CA GLY A 231 -6.50 10.50 -20.61
C GLY A 231 -6.66 9.09 -20.06
N LYS A 232 -6.20 8.09 -20.81
CA LYS A 232 -6.19 6.69 -20.38
C LYS A 232 -5.13 6.41 -19.32
N VAL A 233 -3.98 7.08 -19.34
CA VAL A 233 -3.00 7.03 -18.24
C VAL A 233 -3.64 7.53 -16.94
N VAL A 234 -4.28 8.70 -16.96
CA VAL A 234 -4.99 9.25 -15.79
C VAL A 234 -6.11 8.31 -15.33
N ARG A 235 -6.89 7.73 -16.26
CA ARG A 235 -7.87 6.68 -15.92
C ARG A 235 -7.19 5.52 -15.21
N GLY A 236 -6.10 4.99 -15.76
CA GLY A 236 -5.34 3.89 -15.16
C GLY A 236 -4.90 4.20 -13.74
N SER A 237 -4.38 5.41 -13.50
CA SER A 237 -3.97 5.87 -12.16
C SER A 237 -5.14 5.94 -11.17
N VAL A 238 -6.33 6.35 -11.62
CA VAL A 238 -7.55 6.37 -10.78
C VAL A 238 -8.03 4.95 -10.49
N VAL A 239 -8.09 4.09 -11.51
CA VAL A 239 -8.57 2.70 -11.39
C VAL A 239 -7.58 1.82 -10.60
N SER A 240 -6.29 2.17 -10.53
CA SER A 240 -5.33 1.48 -9.68
C SER A 240 -5.77 1.35 -8.22
N ALA A 241 -6.50 2.33 -7.68
CA ALA A 241 -7.04 2.20 -6.33
C ALA A 241 -8.10 1.09 -6.23
N SER A 242 -8.99 0.92 -7.22
CA SER A 242 -10.01 -0.14 -7.21
C SER A 242 -9.43 -1.54 -7.45
N GLN A 243 -8.27 -1.63 -8.11
CA GLN A 243 -7.56 -2.90 -8.29
C GLN A 243 -7.10 -3.53 -6.97
N LEU A 244 -7.05 -2.78 -5.87
CA LEU A 244 -6.83 -3.35 -4.53
C LEU A 244 -7.94 -4.30 -4.09
N PHE A 245 -9.12 -4.20 -4.70
CA PHE A 245 -10.24 -5.14 -4.54
C PHE A 245 -10.43 -6.04 -5.77
N ALA A 246 -9.48 -6.03 -6.72
CA ALA A 246 -9.58 -6.71 -8.02
C ALA A 246 -10.82 -6.27 -8.83
N VAL A 247 -11.18 -4.99 -8.75
CA VAL A 247 -12.30 -4.40 -9.50
C VAL A 247 -11.76 -3.35 -10.48
N ASP A 248 -12.03 -3.49 -11.78
CA ASP A 248 -11.79 -2.42 -12.78
C ASP A 248 -12.98 -1.46 -12.80
N ASN A 249 -12.99 -0.49 -11.88
CA ASN A 249 -14.07 0.50 -11.84
C ASN A 249 -13.57 1.87 -11.36
N VAL A 250 -13.72 2.88 -12.22
CA VAL A 250 -13.31 4.25 -11.95
C VAL A 250 -14.05 4.89 -10.77
N MET A 251 -15.31 4.54 -10.53
CA MET A 251 -16.10 5.04 -9.40
C MET A 251 -15.53 4.51 -8.09
N VAL A 252 -15.25 3.20 -8.00
CA VAL A 252 -14.60 2.59 -6.83
C VAL A 252 -13.25 3.26 -6.58
N GLY A 253 -12.43 3.41 -7.63
CA GLY A 253 -11.12 4.04 -7.51
C GLY A 253 -11.21 5.50 -7.02
N SER A 254 -12.13 6.27 -7.58
CA SER A 254 -12.37 7.68 -7.18
C SER A 254 -12.80 7.80 -5.72
N ILE A 255 -13.71 6.93 -5.25
CA ILE A 255 -14.14 6.92 -3.84
C ILE A 255 -13.00 6.47 -2.92
N MET A 256 -12.14 5.54 -3.35
CA MET A 256 -10.96 5.14 -2.59
C MET A 256 -9.94 6.28 -2.44
N TYR A 257 -9.74 7.09 -3.48
CA TYR A 257 -8.96 8.33 -3.36
C TYR A 257 -9.62 9.35 -2.43
N LEU A 258 -10.94 9.53 -2.50
CA LEU A 258 -11.67 10.40 -1.58
C LEU A 258 -11.53 9.91 -0.12
N ALA A 259 -11.64 8.60 0.10
CA ALA A 259 -11.44 7.96 1.40
C ALA A 259 -10.00 8.19 1.93
N SER A 260 -9.00 8.09 1.05
CA SER A 260 -7.61 8.43 1.38
C SER A 260 -7.44 9.92 1.69
N LEU A 261 -8.10 10.81 0.93
CA LEU A 261 -8.04 12.27 1.12
C LEU A 261 -8.68 12.73 2.43
N ILE A 262 -9.81 12.13 2.82
CA ILE A 262 -10.47 12.37 4.13
C ILE A 262 -9.54 11.99 5.29
N TYR A 263 -8.74 10.93 5.11
CA TYR A 263 -7.75 10.54 6.09
C TYR A 263 -6.53 11.46 6.06
N SER A 264 -5.89 11.62 4.91
CA SER A 264 -4.63 12.36 4.76
C SER A 264 -4.41 12.79 3.31
N PRO A 265 -4.44 14.10 3.02
CA PRO A 265 -4.05 14.63 1.71
C PRO A 265 -2.66 14.20 1.27
N THR A 266 -1.72 14.05 2.20
CA THR A 266 -0.36 13.56 1.93
C THR A 266 -0.40 12.12 1.43
N THR A 267 -1.16 11.26 2.10
CA THR A 267 -1.32 9.87 1.67
C THR A 267 -1.92 9.83 0.26
N ALA A 268 -3.04 10.55 0.03
CA ALA A 268 -3.69 10.59 -1.27
C ALA A 268 -2.74 11.08 -2.39
N ALA A 269 -1.92 12.10 -2.13
CA ALA A 269 -0.98 12.65 -3.10
C ALA A 269 0.13 11.65 -3.47
N PHE A 270 0.79 11.02 -2.49
CA PHE A 270 1.82 10.03 -2.76
C PHE A 270 1.24 8.76 -3.40
N SER A 271 0.05 8.32 -3.00
CA SER A 271 -0.63 7.19 -3.62
C SER A 271 -0.98 7.47 -5.08
N PHE A 272 -1.49 8.66 -5.40
CA PHE A 272 -1.81 9.04 -6.79
C PHE A 272 -0.55 9.16 -7.65
N PHE A 273 0.50 9.80 -7.11
CA PHE A 273 1.80 9.87 -7.79
C PHE A 273 2.37 8.46 -8.04
N GLY A 274 2.26 7.57 -7.05
CA GLY A 274 2.59 6.16 -7.18
C GLY A 274 1.84 5.46 -8.31
N ALA A 275 0.52 5.56 -8.31
CA ALA A 275 -0.34 4.98 -9.35
C ALA A 275 0.01 5.51 -10.74
N PHE A 276 0.23 6.82 -10.86
CA PHE A 276 0.62 7.46 -12.11
C PHE A 276 1.96 6.93 -12.63
N CYS A 277 3.00 6.91 -11.79
CA CYS A 277 4.31 6.37 -12.14
C CYS A 277 4.23 4.89 -12.52
N GLY A 278 3.46 4.08 -11.79
CA GLY A 278 3.28 2.66 -12.11
C GLY A 278 2.56 2.43 -13.44
N THR A 279 1.44 3.11 -13.68
CA THR A 279 0.71 3.05 -14.96
C THR A 279 1.60 3.47 -16.12
N PHE A 280 2.33 4.58 -15.97
CA PHE A 280 3.24 5.08 -17.00
C PHE A 280 4.42 4.11 -17.24
N ALA A 281 5.06 3.62 -16.18
CA ALA A 281 6.14 2.66 -16.28
C ALA A 281 5.70 1.36 -16.97
N GLY A 282 4.46 0.89 -16.74
CA GLY A 282 3.93 -0.27 -17.46
C GLY A 282 3.91 -0.08 -18.98
N LEU A 283 3.55 1.11 -19.47
CA LEU A 283 3.58 1.41 -20.90
C LEU A 283 5.01 1.44 -21.45
N GLU A 284 5.94 2.07 -20.72
CA GLU A 284 7.36 2.17 -21.12
C GLU A 284 8.06 0.79 -21.09
N LEU A 285 7.65 -0.09 -20.19
CA LEU A 285 8.16 -1.48 -20.09
C LEU A 285 7.49 -2.43 -21.09
N GLY A 286 6.65 -1.92 -21.99
CA GLY A 286 6.04 -2.71 -23.06
C GLY A 286 4.85 -3.58 -22.62
N ALA A 287 4.25 -3.28 -21.47
CA ALA A 287 3.05 -3.99 -21.04
C ALA A 287 1.86 -3.74 -21.97
N ASP A 288 0.93 -4.69 -22.00
CA ASP A 288 -0.31 -4.51 -22.72
C ASP A 288 -1.07 -3.25 -22.22
N ARG A 289 -1.49 -2.41 -23.17
CA ARG A 289 -2.12 -1.10 -22.87
C ARG A 289 -3.41 -1.28 -22.08
N HIS A 290 -4.17 -2.34 -22.34
CA HIS A 290 -5.40 -2.58 -21.59
C HIS A 290 -5.07 -2.87 -20.11
N THR A 291 -4.04 -3.67 -19.82
CA THR A 291 -3.61 -3.91 -18.43
C THR A 291 -3.07 -2.66 -17.72
N ALA A 292 -2.37 -1.78 -18.43
CA ALA A 292 -1.91 -0.52 -17.87
C ALA A 292 -3.09 0.43 -17.56
N TYR A 293 -4.03 0.57 -18.51
CA TYR A 293 -5.18 1.46 -18.38
C TYR A 293 -6.30 0.93 -17.49
N SER A 294 -6.33 -0.37 -17.20
CA SER A 294 -7.17 -0.97 -16.15
C SER A 294 -6.55 -0.82 -14.75
N GLY A 295 -5.35 -0.22 -14.63
CA GLY A 295 -4.73 0.10 -13.35
C GLY A 295 -3.90 -1.02 -12.73
N LEU A 296 -3.74 -2.18 -13.40
CA LEU A 296 -2.95 -3.32 -12.90
C LEU A 296 -1.46 -3.01 -12.73
N TRP A 297 -0.94 -2.03 -13.46
CA TRP A 297 0.45 -1.58 -13.32
C TRP A 297 0.65 -0.49 -12.27
N GLY A 298 -0.43 0.17 -11.82
CA GLY A 298 -0.33 1.28 -10.87
C GLY A 298 -0.62 0.90 -9.41
N TYR A 299 -1.37 -0.16 -9.13
CA TYR A 299 -1.84 -0.41 -7.74
C TYR A 299 -0.72 -0.79 -6.76
N ASN A 300 0.32 -1.51 -7.21
CA ASN A 300 1.46 -1.79 -6.35
C ASN A 300 2.21 -0.50 -5.99
N SER A 301 2.47 0.36 -6.98
CA SER A 301 3.10 1.67 -6.75
C SER A 301 2.23 2.63 -5.95
N PHE A 302 0.90 2.55 -6.10
CA PHE A 302 -0.06 3.23 -5.24
C PHE A 302 0.17 2.87 -3.77
N LEU A 303 0.24 1.57 -3.45
CA LEU A 303 0.48 1.12 -2.07
C LEU A 303 1.87 1.53 -1.58
N THR A 304 2.89 1.49 -2.44
CA THR A 304 4.25 1.94 -2.07
C THR A 304 4.26 3.41 -1.70
N GLY A 305 3.59 4.26 -2.49
CA GLY A 305 3.43 5.68 -2.20
C GLY A 305 2.63 5.92 -0.92
N ALA A 306 1.51 5.22 -0.74
CA ALA A 306 0.68 5.31 0.47
C ALA A 306 1.48 4.96 1.74
N ALA A 307 2.26 3.88 1.68
CA ALA A 307 3.03 3.36 2.79
C ALA A 307 4.21 4.27 3.17
N LEU A 308 5.07 4.59 2.21
CA LEU A 308 6.34 5.28 2.47
C LEU A 308 6.21 6.81 2.43
N GLY A 309 5.13 7.34 1.84
CA GLY A 309 4.81 8.76 1.77
C GLY A 309 4.27 9.37 3.07
N GLY A 310 4.68 8.84 4.23
CA GLY A 310 4.33 9.41 5.53
C GLY A 310 3.66 8.48 6.55
N ASN A 311 3.16 7.30 6.12
CA ASN A 311 2.43 6.39 7.03
C ASN A 311 3.35 5.44 7.81
N LEU A 312 4.37 4.87 7.15
CA LEU A 312 5.33 3.96 7.79
C LEU A 312 6.69 4.62 8.08
N LEU A 313 6.97 5.75 7.44
CA LEU A 313 8.12 6.62 7.71
C LEU A 313 7.61 8.04 7.89
N VAL A 314 8.07 8.76 8.90
CA VAL A 314 7.63 10.14 9.12
C VAL A 314 8.20 11.05 8.04
N LEU A 315 7.31 11.77 7.36
CA LEU A 315 7.67 12.52 6.16
C LEU A 315 8.61 13.71 6.46
N ASN A 316 9.78 13.67 5.85
CA ASN A 316 10.82 14.70 5.77
C ASN A 316 11.40 14.70 4.32
N GLY A 317 12.47 15.44 4.06
CA GLY A 317 13.04 15.51 2.69
C GLY A 317 13.63 14.18 2.21
N GLN A 318 14.35 13.48 3.07
CA GLN A 318 15.04 12.23 2.78
C GLN A 318 14.07 11.06 2.58
N THR A 319 13.08 10.94 3.47
CA THR A 319 11.99 9.96 3.35
C THR A 319 11.14 10.22 2.10
N ALA A 320 10.86 11.47 1.74
CA ALA A 320 10.16 11.80 0.49
C ALA A 320 10.96 11.35 -0.74
N ALA A 321 12.26 11.61 -0.77
CA ALA A 321 13.13 11.14 -1.86
C ALA A 321 13.18 9.61 -1.92
N ALA A 322 13.31 8.93 -0.78
CA ALA A 322 13.28 7.48 -0.69
C ALA A 322 11.92 6.90 -1.14
N ALA A 323 10.81 7.53 -0.78
CA ALA A 323 9.47 7.13 -1.23
C ALA A 323 9.32 7.26 -2.76
N ILE A 324 9.83 8.33 -3.37
CA ILE A 324 9.84 8.50 -4.83
C ILE A 324 10.68 7.40 -5.50
N MET A 325 11.86 7.11 -4.97
CA MET A 325 12.70 6.02 -5.48
C MET A 325 12.01 4.66 -5.37
N ALA A 326 11.34 4.40 -4.24
CA ALA A 326 10.58 3.17 -4.05
C ALA A 326 9.41 3.07 -5.03
N ILE A 327 8.67 4.15 -5.27
CA ILE A 327 7.58 4.23 -6.25
C ILE A 327 8.06 3.86 -7.66
N ILE A 328 9.24 4.33 -8.06
CA ILE A 328 9.85 4.03 -9.38
C ILE A 328 10.38 2.60 -9.42
N TYR A 329 10.88 2.09 -8.30
CA TYR A 329 11.40 0.73 -8.18
C TYR A 329 10.29 -0.34 -8.24
N THR A 330 9.13 -0.09 -7.62
CA THR A 330 8.01 -1.04 -7.55
C THR A 330 7.53 -1.60 -8.90
N PRO A 331 7.30 -0.80 -9.97
CA PRO A 331 6.87 -1.34 -11.26
C PRO A 331 7.99 -2.12 -11.97
N LEU A 332 9.26 -1.78 -11.74
CA LEU A 332 10.39 -2.58 -12.24
C LEU A 332 10.41 -3.96 -11.57
N LEU A 333 10.14 -4.00 -10.27
CA LEU A 333 10.01 -5.26 -9.54
C LEU A 333 8.78 -6.06 -10.00
N GLN A 334 7.66 -5.40 -10.28
CA GLN A 334 6.48 -6.04 -10.87
C GLN A 334 6.81 -6.68 -12.23
N TYR A 335 7.52 -5.97 -13.11
CA TYR A 335 7.98 -6.51 -14.39
C TYR A 335 8.86 -7.76 -14.21
N ALA A 336 9.84 -7.70 -13.30
CA ALA A 336 10.71 -8.84 -13.01
C ALA A 336 9.93 -10.04 -12.45
N LEU A 337 8.97 -9.81 -11.56
CA LEU A 337 8.13 -10.87 -10.99
C LEU A 337 7.20 -11.48 -12.03
N HIS A 338 6.63 -10.69 -12.95
CA HIS A 338 5.83 -11.24 -14.05
C HIS A 338 6.62 -12.23 -14.91
N SER A 339 7.92 -12.00 -15.12
CA SER A 339 8.78 -12.96 -15.84
C SER A 339 8.96 -14.30 -15.12
N VAL A 340 8.83 -14.33 -13.78
CA VAL A 340 8.99 -15.55 -12.97
C VAL A 340 7.65 -16.26 -12.75
N PHE A 341 6.58 -15.51 -12.53
CA PHE A 341 5.25 -16.02 -12.21
C PHE A 341 4.43 -16.36 -13.47
N GLY A 342 4.84 -15.86 -14.65
CA GLY A 342 4.16 -16.11 -15.92
C GLY A 342 2.71 -15.59 -15.88
N LYS A 343 1.76 -16.53 -15.96
CA LYS A 343 0.32 -16.25 -15.94
C LYS A 343 -0.27 -16.09 -14.52
N LEU A 344 0.48 -16.44 -13.48
CA LEU A 344 -0.01 -16.29 -12.11
C LEU A 344 -0.01 -14.82 -11.68
N PRO A 345 -1.02 -14.36 -10.92
CA PRO A 345 -1.05 -12.99 -10.43
C PRO A 345 0.09 -12.75 -9.45
N VAL A 346 0.80 -11.63 -9.62
CA VAL A 346 1.87 -11.20 -8.70
C VAL A 346 1.33 -10.64 -7.38
N LEU A 347 0.01 -10.43 -7.29
CA LEU A 347 -0.67 -9.84 -6.14
C LEU A 347 0.03 -8.55 -5.67
N THR A 348 0.15 -8.34 -4.36
CA THR A 348 0.84 -7.17 -3.82
C THR A 348 2.32 -7.43 -3.51
N LEU A 349 2.94 -8.47 -4.09
CA LEU A 349 4.36 -8.76 -3.89
C LEU A 349 5.30 -7.61 -4.29
N PRO A 350 5.10 -6.94 -5.45
CA PRO A 350 5.97 -5.83 -5.82
C PRO A 350 5.95 -4.72 -4.76
N PHE A 351 4.76 -4.35 -4.28
CA PHE A 351 4.60 -3.42 -3.18
C PHE A 351 5.31 -3.91 -1.90
N VAL A 352 5.03 -5.13 -1.45
CA VAL A 352 5.44 -5.60 -0.13
C VAL A 352 6.96 -5.73 -0.03
N ILE A 353 7.62 -6.18 -1.11
CA ILE A 353 9.07 -6.30 -1.19
C ILE A 353 9.70 -4.91 -1.25
N ALA A 354 9.19 -4.00 -2.08
CA ALA A 354 9.70 -2.63 -2.16
C ALA A 354 9.56 -1.89 -0.82
N ALA A 355 8.38 -1.93 -0.20
CA ALA A 355 8.15 -1.33 1.11
C ALA A 355 9.08 -1.94 2.18
N SER A 356 9.21 -3.27 2.23
CA SER A 356 10.10 -3.95 3.18
C SER A 356 11.56 -3.55 3.01
N LEU A 357 12.03 -3.38 1.76
CA LEU A 357 13.40 -2.97 1.47
C LEU A 357 13.66 -1.55 1.96
N PHE A 358 12.77 -0.61 1.64
CA PHE A 358 12.96 0.80 1.98
C PHE A 358 12.71 1.09 3.47
N LEU A 359 11.91 0.30 4.16
CA LEU A 359 11.76 0.41 5.62
C LEU A 359 13.05 0.06 6.38
N LYS A 360 13.94 -0.77 5.78
CA LYS A 360 15.26 -1.07 6.36
C LYS A 360 16.24 0.10 6.33
N LEU A 361 15.90 1.20 5.66
CA LEU A 361 16.70 2.44 5.75
C LEU A 361 16.63 3.08 7.14
N SER A 362 15.64 2.70 7.94
CA SER A 362 15.41 3.23 9.28
C SER A 362 16.02 2.35 10.36
N ASP A 363 16.70 2.99 11.31
CA ASP A 363 17.13 2.37 12.57
C ASP A 363 16.06 2.48 13.69
N GLY A 364 14.91 3.09 13.41
CA GLY A 364 13.75 3.12 14.30
C GLY A 364 13.14 4.51 14.52
N LYS A 365 12.48 4.70 15.66
CA LYS A 365 11.74 5.95 16.01
C LYS A 365 12.66 7.16 16.20
N GLU A 366 13.87 6.93 16.71
CA GLU A 366 14.86 7.97 17.00
C GLU A 366 15.80 8.26 15.81
N ASP A 367 15.59 7.59 14.67
CA ASP A 367 16.40 7.82 13.47
C ASP A 367 16.22 9.27 12.97
N PRO A 368 17.30 10.06 12.82
CA PRO A 368 17.20 11.46 12.40
C PRO A 368 16.85 11.63 10.91
N THR A 369 17.08 10.60 10.10
CA THR A 369 16.99 10.59 8.63
C THR A 369 15.73 9.87 8.16
N PHE A 370 15.47 8.67 8.66
CA PHE A 370 14.31 7.83 8.32
C PHE A 370 13.48 7.45 9.56
N PRO A 371 12.95 8.41 10.33
CA PRO A 371 12.23 8.13 11.58
C PRO A 371 10.95 7.30 11.36
N TRP A 372 10.75 6.28 12.20
CA TRP A 372 9.44 5.63 12.32
C TRP A 372 8.42 6.51 13.06
N PRO A 373 7.12 6.39 12.73
CA PRO A 373 6.04 6.96 13.51
C PRO A 373 6.10 6.52 14.97
N VAL A 374 5.78 7.43 15.89
CA VAL A 374 5.79 7.12 17.33
C VAL A 374 4.47 6.49 17.77
N SER A 375 3.39 6.81 17.07
CA SER A 375 2.04 6.27 17.29
C SER A 375 1.32 6.03 15.97
N ILE A 376 0.33 5.12 15.98
CA ILE A 376 -0.53 4.84 14.82
C ILE A 376 -1.49 6.02 14.62
N THR A 377 -1.15 6.91 13.69
CA THR A 377 -1.95 8.06 13.28
C THR A 377 -1.59 8.45 11.85
N PHE A 378 -1.94 9.66 11.41
CA PHE A 378 -1.80 10.11 10.02
C PHE A 378 -0.52 10.95 9.76
N PRO A 379 -0.02 10.98 8.51
CA PRO A 379 1.26 11.59 8.14
C PRO A 379 1.46 13.03 8.60
N GLU A 380 0.44 13.88 8.47
CA GLU A 380 0.53 15.30 8.79
C GLU A 380 0.75 15.54 10.29
N LYS A 381 0.14 14.72 11.13
CA LYS A 381 0.27 14.79 12.59
C LYS A 381 1.63 14.29 13.05
N GLU A 382 2.11 13.18 12.48
CA GLU A 382 3.45 12.68 12.79
C GLU A 382 4.54 13.64 12.31
N ARG A 383 4.41 14.23 11.12
CA ARG A 383 5.35 15.26 10.64
C ARG A 383 5.37 16.48 11.56
N HIS A 384 4.20 16.95 12.01
CA HIS A 384 4.14 18.07 12.93
C HIS A 384 4.85 17.76 14.27
N ARG A 385 4.60 16.58 14.85
CA ARG A 385 5.28 16.12 16.06
C ARG A 385 6.78 15.97 15.88
N TYR A 386 7.22 15.43 14.74
CA TYR A 386 8.64 15.30 14.41
C TYR A 386 9.33 16.66 14.35
N LEU A 387 8.74 17.65 13.67
CA LEU A 387 9.29 19.00 13.59
C LEU A 387 9.34 19.68 14.97
N ALA A 388 8.31 19.49 15.80
CA ALA A 388 8.30 20.00 17.17
C ALA A 388 9.44 19.41 18.01
N ARG A 389 9.63 18.07 17.99
CA ARG A 389 10.76 17.40 18.68
C ARG A 389 12.12 17.87 18.16
N ARG A 390 12.26 18.07 16.85
CA ARG A 390 13.52 18.55 16.28
C ARG A 390 13.85 19.99 16.68
N ALA A 391 12.82 20.83 16.84
CA ALA A 391 13.00 22.19 17.32
C ALA A 391 13.47 22.18 18.79
N THR A 392 12.84 21.38 19.66
CA THR A 392 13.25 21.29 21.08
C THR A 392 14.67 20.77 21.23
N PHE A 393 15.06 19.71 20.50
CA PHE A 393 16.44 19.21 20.53
C PHE A 393 17.46 20.22 20.01
N ARG A 394 17.06 21.12 19.11
CA ARG A 394 17.94 22.17 18.62
C ARG A 394 18.13 23.27 19.67
N GLU A 395 17.07 23.69 20.35
CA GLU A 395 17.13 24.65 21.46
C GLU A 395 18.01 24.11 22.59
N GLU A 396 17.75 22.88 23.07
CA GLU A 396 18.55 22.25 24.13
C GLU A 396 20.05 22.18 23.79
N ARG A 397 20.38 21.99 22.50
CA ARG A 397 21.77 21.96 22.03
C ARG A 397 22.39 23.34 21.91
N GLU A 398 21.61 24.35 21.53
CA GLU A 398 22.06 25.74 21.49
C GLU A 398 22.30 26.26 22.92
N ASP A 399 21.39 25.99 23.85
CA ASP A 399 21.50 26.33 25.28
C ASP A 399 22.72 25.65 25.92
N ALA A 400 22.94 24.36 25.67
CA ALA A 400 24.10 23.63 26.21
C ALA A 400 25.43 24.18 25.67
N VAL A 401 25.48 24.62 24.40
CA VAL A 401 26.69 25.24 23.83
C VAL A 401 26.93 26.62 24.43
N GLU A 402 25.88 27.39 24.70
CA GLU A 402 25.98 28.69 25.37
C GLU A 402 26.49 28.54 26.81
N GLU A 403 25.98 27.55 27.56
CA GLU A 403 26.43 27.24 28.92
C GLU A 403 27.91 26.82 28.95
N ILE A 404 28.35 25.95 28.03
CA ILE A 404 29.76 25.57 27.90
C ILE A 404 30.65 26.78 27.58
N ASN A 405 30.20 27.65 26.68
CA ASN A 405 30.94 28.85 26.32
C ASN A 405 31.08 29.79 27.53
N LEU A 406 30.01 30.00 28.30
CA LEU A 406 30.02 30.83 29.52
C LEU A 406 31.01 30.30 30.57
N VAL A 407 30.98 28.99 30.85
CA VAL A 407 31.91 28.34 31.78
C VAL A 407 33.36 28.47 31.30
N SER A 408 33.61 28.29 30.00
CA SER A 408 34.96 28.42 29.43
C SER A 408 35.52 29.86 29.50
N SER A 409 34.65 30.86 29.38
CA SER A 409 35.04 32.27 29.53
C SER A 409 35.29 32.68 30.98
N ASP A 410 34.61 32.06 31.96
CA ASP A 410 34.87 32.31 33.39
C ASP A 410 36.16 31.62 33.89
N GLU A 411 36.55 30.48 33.30
CA GLU A 411 37.85 29.84 33.58
C GLU A 411 39.04 30.58 32.93
N MET A 412 38.83 31.32 31.85
CA MET A 412 39.80 32.28 31.31
C MET A 412 39.71 33.64 32.03
N GLY A 413 39.91 33.65 33.35
CA GLY A 413 40.10 34.90 34.10
C GLY A 413 41.23 35.76 33.50
N PRO A 414 41.18 37.11 33.65
CA PRO A 414 42.09 38.01 32.95
C PRO A 414 43.55 37.65 33.26
N ILE A 415 44.31 37.25 32.24
CA ILE A 415 45.77 37.17 32.34
C ILE A 415 46.24 38.59 32.65
N SER A 416 46.64 38.83 33.89
CA SER A 416 47.22 40.09 34.31
C SER A 416 48.49 40.32 33.50
N SER A 417 48.44 41.22 32.52
CA SER A 417 49.63 41.72 31.85
C SER A 417 50.38 42.65 32.81
N ASN A 418 51.19 42.06 33.69
CA ASN A 418 52.26 42.79 34.36
C ASN A 418 53.50 42.73 33.44
N ASN A 419 53.73 43.82 32.72
CA ASN A 419 55.06 44.34 32.39
C ASN A 419 54.97 45.80 31.97
#